data_AF-A0A9P1HZP9-F1
#
_entry.id   AF-A0A9P1HZP9-F1
#
_cell.length_a   1.000
_cell.length_b   1.000
_cell.length_c   1.000
_cell.angle_alpha   90.00
_cell.angle_beta   90.00
_cell.angle_gamma   90.00
#
_symmetry.space_group_name_H-M   'P 1'
#
loop_
_entity.id
_entity.type
_entity.pdbx_description
1 polymer ?
#
loop_
_entity_poly.entity_id
_entity_poly.type
_entity_poly.pdbx_seq_one_letter_code
_entity_poly.pdbx_strand_id
1 'polypeptide(L)' 'MAEKNTNPHWAKDTEEEDRVESLIRRSGCWDNHMGVVECMSEKGDWRQCQTQLTSFKECMMKAQPQQYDKSKK' A
#
# COMPACT_ATOMS: atom_id res chain seq x y z
N MET A 1 -10.71 17.98 37.15
CA MET A 1 -9.83 18.39 36.03
C MET A 1 -9.85 17.25 35.03
N ALA A 2 -10.50 17.42 33.87
CA ALA A 2 -10.62 16.35 32.88
C ALA A 2 -9.45 16.49 31.89
N GLU A 3 -8.40 15.71 32.06
CA GLU A 3 -7.32 15.59 31.09
C GLU A 3 -7.84 14.87 29.85
N LYS A 4 -8.02 15.66 28.80
CA LYS A 4 -8.40 15.18 27.47
C LYS A 4 -7.20 14.44 26.89
N ASN A 5 -7.19 13.12 27.06
CA ASN A 5 -6.33 12.21 26.31
C ASN A 5 -6.64 12.38 24.82
N THR A 6 -5.87 13.24 24.17
CA THR A 6 -6.00 13.52 22.74
C THR A 6 -5.05 12.58 22.02
N ASN A 7 -5.28 11.26 22.16
CA ASN A 7 -4.62 10.32 21.28
C ASN A 7 -5.31 10.41 19.90
N PRO A 8 -4.63 10.92 18.86
CA PRO A 8 -5.29 11.11 17.60
C PRO A 8 -5.60 9.73 16.99
N HIS A 9 -6.85 9.58 16.53
CA HIS A 9 -7.41 8.33 16.01
C HIS A 9 -6.56 7.66 14.91
N TRP A 10 -5.67 8.40 14.23
CA TRP A 10 -4.75 7.88 13.20
C TRP A 10 -3.60 7.04 13.75
N ALA A 11 -3.29 7.12 15.05
CA ALA A 11 -2.21 6.37 15.68
C ALA A 11 -2.63 4.97 16.18
N LYS A 12 -3.87 4.55 15.90
CA LYS A 12 -4.49 3.33 16.44
C LYS A 12 -4.52 2.17 15.42
N ASP A 13 -3.43 1.96 14.70
CA ASP A 13 -3.27 0.82 13.76
C ASP A 13 -1.97 0.05 14.02
N THR A 14 -1.58 -0.08 15.29
CA THR A 14 -0.24 -0.56 15.67
C THR A 14 -0.16 -2.05 16.01
N GLU A 15 -1.21 -2.85 15.82
CA GLU A 15 -1.20 -4.21 16.40
C GLU A 15 -1.51 -5.44 15.53
N GLU A 16 -1.96 -5.43 14.26
CA GLU A 16 -2.23 -6.75 13.61
C GLU A 16 -2.29 -6.84 12.07
N GLU A 17 -1.24 -6.45 11.35
CA GLU A 17 -1.18 -6.34 9.88
C GLU A 17 -1.91 -5.11 9.35
N ASP A 18 -1.18 -4.31 8.57
CA ASP A 18 -1.76 -3.13 7.94
C ASP A 18 -2.92 -3.60 7.04
N ARG A 19 -4.08 -2.93 7.15
CA ARG A 19 -5.24 -3.23 6.29
C ARG A 19 -4.84 -3.25 4.81
N VAL A 20 -3.85 -2.45 4.44
CA VAL A 20 -3.26 -2.40 3.10
C VAL A 20 -2.51 -3.70 2.79
N GLU A 21 -1.65 -4.21 3.67
CA GLU A 21 -0.93 -5.47 3.47
C GLU A 21 -1.89 -6.65 3.29
N SER A 22 -2.91 -6.73 4.14
CA SER A 22 -3.98 -7.73 4.03
C SER A 22 -4.74 -7.66 2.69
N LEU A 23 -4.95 -6.47 2.14
CA LEU A 23 -5.55 -6.29 0.81
C LEU A 23 -4.61 -6.72 -0.31
N ILE A 24 -3.32 -6.40 -0.19
CA ILE A 24 -2.30 -6.78 -1.16
C ILE A 24 -2.10 -8.30 -1.22
N ARG A 25 -2.11 -8.98 -0.06
CA ARG A 25 -2.05 -10.45 -0.03
C ARG A 25 -3.24 -11.09 -0.72
N ARG A 26 -4.44 -10.56 -0.51
CA ARG A 26 -5.67 -11.05 -1.16
C ARG A 26 -5.72 -10.74 -2.66
N SER A 27 -5.05 -9.68 -3.12
CA SER A 27 -5.01 -9.30 -4.53
C SER A 27 -4.04 -10.15 -5.36
N GLY A 28 -3.15 -10.91 -4.73
CA GLY A 28 -2.09 -11.66 -5.40
C GLY A 28 -0.91 -10.79 -5.87
N CYS A 29 -0.88 -9.52 -5.48
CA CYS A 29 0.20 -8.58 -5.84
C CYS A 29 1.28 -8.47 -4.77
N TRP A 30 1.39 -9.48 -3.90
CA TRP A 30 2.33 -9.48 -2.78
C TRP A 30 3.79 -9.48 -3.24
N ASP A 31 4.13 -10.25 -4.28
CA ASP A 31 5.49 -10.28 -4.82
C ASP A 31 5.93 -8.89 -5.33
N ASN A 32 5.04 -8.18 -6.01
CA ASN A 32 5.32 -6.82 -6.46
C ASN A 32 5.46 -5.84 -5.29
N HIS A 33 4.72 -6.04 -4.20
CA HIS A 33 4.86 -5.24 -3.00
C HIS A 33 6.20 -5.49 -2.31
N MET A 34 6.63 -6.75 -2.18
CA MET A 34 7.95 -7.11 -1.66
C MET A 34 9.06 -6.50 -2.49
N GLY A 35 8.97 -6.50 -3.82
CA GLY A 35 9.97 -5.83 -4.67
C GLY A 35 10.06 -4.32 -4.45
N VAL A 36 8.96 -3.66 -4.07
CA VAL A 36 8.98 -2.24 -3.66
C VAL A 36 9.66 -2.08 -2.30
N VAL A 37 9.35 -2.94 -1.33
CA VAL A 37 9.97 -2.93 0.01
C VAL A 37 11.47 -3.17 -0.09
N GLU A 38 11.91 -4.14 -0.89
CA GLU A 38 13.33 -4.40 -1.15
C GLU A 38 14.01 -3.17 -1.76
N CYS A 39 13.44 -2.57 -2.81
CA CYS A 39 14.02 -1.38 -3.42
C CYS A 39 14.10 -0.20 -2.44
N MET A 40 13.10 -0.01 -1.58
CA MET A 40 13.14 1.01 -0.53
C MET A 40 14.21 0.68 0.52
N SER A 41 14.37 -0.60 0.87
CA SER A 41 15.39 -1.06 1.82
C SER A 41 16.81 -0.86 1.27
N GLU A 42 17.01 -1.06 -0.04
CA GLU A 42 18.32 -0.89 -0.68
C GLU A 42 18.66 0.58 -0.93
N LYS A 43 17.72 1.36 -1.47
CA LYS A 43 17.99 2.72 -1.96
C LYS A 43 17.61 3.82 -0.98
N GLY A 44 16.63 3.58 -0.10
CA GLY A 44 16.04 4.60 0.77
C GLY A 44 15.27 5.71 0.05
N ASP A 45 15.17 5.66 -1.28
CA ASP A 45 14.48 6.66 -2.10
C ASP A 45 13.48 5.99 -3.05
N TRP A 46 12.20 6.16 -2.74
CA TRP A 46 11.09 5.62 -3.52
C TRP A 46 11.06 6.15 -4.97
N ARG A 47 11.65 7.32 -5.26
CA ARG A 47 11.74 7.87 -6.62
C ARG A 47 12.58 6.98 -7.54
N GLN A 48 13.58 6.30 -6.97
CA GLN A 48 14.41 5.35 -7.70
C GLN A 48 13.79 3.95 -7.82
N CYS A 49 12.62 3.76 -7.21
CA CYS A 49 11.83 2.53 -7.22
C CYS A 49 10.59 2.63 -8.14
N GLN A 50 10.57 3.63 -9.05
CA GLN A 50 9.45 3.84 -9.98
C GLN A 50 9.10 2.60 -10.79
N THR A 51 10.08 1.80 -11.19
CA THR A 51 9.84 0.56 -11.95
C THR A 51 9.02 -0.44 -11.13
N GLN A 52 9.46 -0.71 -9.89
CA GLN A 52 8.82 -1.62 -8.95
C GLN A 52 7.42 -1.11 -8.57
N LEU A 53 7.29 0.19 -8.32
CA LEU A 53 6.02 0.85 -8.03
C LEU A 53 5.03 0.78 -9.21
N THR A 54 5.53 0.90 -10.44
CA THR A 54 4.71 0.79 -11.66
C THR A 54 4.16 -0.62 -11.81
N SER A 55 5.02 -1.64 -11.67
CA SER A 55 4.58 -3.04 -11.74
C SER A 55 3.58 -3.39 -10.63
N PHE A 56 3.80 -2.90 -9.41
CA PHE A 56 2.86 -3.05 -8.31
C PHE A 56 1.50 -2.40 -8.62
N LYS A 57 1.51 -1.18 -9.16
CA LYS A 57 0.30 -0.48 -9.58
C LYS A 57 -0.47 -1.25 -10.66
N GLU A 58 0.21 -1.73 -11.70
CA GLU A 58 -0.41 -2.51 -12.77
C GLU A 58 -1.03 -3.80 -12.25
N CYS A 59 -0.36 -4.49 -11.32
CA CYS A 59 -0.91 -5.67 -10.68
C CYS A 59 -2.18 -5.33 -9.89
N MET A 60 -2.13 -4.31 -9.03
CA MET A 60 -3.28 -3.90 -8.23
C MET A 60 -4.46 -3.43 -9.09
N MET A 61 -4.19 -2.80 -10.23
CA MET A 61 -5.22 -2.42 -11.21
C MET A 61 -5.91 -3.64 -11.83
N LYS A 62 -5.18 -4.74 -12.08
CA LYS A 62 -5.77 -6.00 -12.59
C LYS A 62 -6.54 -6.75 -11.51
N ALA A 63 -6.09 -6.65 -10.25
CA ALA A 63 -6.68 -7.36 -9.14
C ALA A 63 -7.96 -6.70 -8.58
N GLN A 64 -8.25 -5.44 -8.93
CA GLN A 64 -9.51 -4.75 -8.63
C GLN A 64 -10.57 -5.12 -9.69
N PRO A 65 -11.57 -5.98 -9.41
CA PRO A 65 -12.46 -6.48 -10.45
C PRO A 65 -13.46 -5.46 -11.01
N GLN A 66 -13.66 -4.31 -10.37
CA GLN A 66 -14.63 -3.30 -10.80
C GLN A 66 -14.31 -1.92 -10.21
N GLN A 67 -13.49 -1.07 -10.84
CA GLN A 67 -13.54 0.40 -10.70
C GLN A 67 -12.56 1.17 -11.63
N TYR A 68 -11.83 0.52 -12.56
CA TYR A 68 -10.94 1.22 -13.51
C TYR A 68 -11.47 1.18 -14.96
N ASP A 69 -12.75 1.43 -15.17
CA ASP A 69 -13.28 1.74 -16.50
C ASP A 69 -14.33 2.86 -16.40
N LYS A 70 -13.87 4.08 -16.09
CA LYS A 70 -14.69 5.31 -16.24
C LYS A 70 -13.92 6.51 -16.80
N SER A 71 -12.71 6.33 -17.34
CA SER A 71 -11.95 7.44 -17.96
C SER A 71 -11.41 7.17 -19.36
N LYS A 72 -12.01 6.25 -20.11
CA LYS A 72 -11.94 6.27 -21.57
C LYS A 72 -13.35 6.36 -22.18
N LYS A 73 -13.94 7.55 -22.10
CA LYS A 73 -14.98 7.97 -23.03
C LYS A 73 -14.63 9.35 -23.57
#